data_AF-A0A2P6WAY5-F1
#
_entry.id   AF-A0A2P6WAY5-F1
#
_cell.length_a   1.000
_cell.length_b   1.000
_cell.length_c   1.000
_cell.angle_alpha   90.00
_cell.angle_beta   90.00
_cell.angle_gamma   90.00
#
_symmetry.space_group_name_H-M   'P 1'
#
loop_
_entity.id
_entity.type
_entity.pdbx_description
1 polymer ?
#
loop_
_entity_poly.entity_id
_entity_poly.type
_entity_poly.pdbx_seq_one_letter_code
_entity_poly.pdbx_strand_id
1 'polypeptide(L)'
;MGEQTAEASEDCKKDLDEFDRKAKTFIEEGKMSRLKDILREYTMCAAYETGQEIRNPSRFLKASEVDIENIQDFTEYRVAKSMLRSKIKQRKRGRLFKIFEGNFVSSFLI
;
A
#
# COMPACT_ATOMS: atom_id res chain seq x y z
N MET A 1 17.28 32.46 7.05
CA MET A 1 15.93 32.22 6.51
C MET A 1 15.98 30.87 5.85
N GLY A 2 15.21 29.91 6.38
CA GLY A 2 15.28 28.52 5.95
C GLY A 2 14.43 28.28 4.72
N GLU A 3 15.06 27.80 3.66
CA GLU A 3 14.42 27.11 2.54
C GLU A 3 14.88 25.67 2.59
N GLN A 4 13.99 24.77 2.99
CA GLN A 4 14.10 23.33 2.76
C GLN A 4 12.87 22.93 1.97
N THR A 5 12.96 23.05 0.66
CA THR A 5 11.98 22.53 -0.28
C THR A 5 12.49 21.21 -0.84
N ALA A 6 11.68 20.17 -0.64
CA ALA A 6 11.66 18.90 -1.38
C ALA A 6 12.77 17.87 -1.09
N GLU A 7 12.73 17.24 0.08
CA GLU A 7 13.31 15.90 0.31
C GLU A 7 12.19 14.94 0.76
N ALA A 8 11.28 14.58 -0.15
CA ALA A 8 10.17 13.67 0.15
C ALA A 8 10.08 12.44 -0.78
N SER A 9 11.09 12.18 -1.61
CA SER A 9 10.91 11.28 -2.77
C SER A 9 11.92 10.14 -2.96
N GLU A 10 12.90 9.97 -2.07
CA GLU A 10 13.86 8.85 -2.16
C GLU A 10 13.75 7.78 -1.07
N ASP A 11 13.09 8.07 0.07
CA ASP A 11 13.03 7.18 1.22
C ASP A 11 12.20 5.91 0.90
N CYS A 12 10.95 6.09 0.44
CA CYS A 12 9.97 5.02 0.25
C CYS A 12 10.39 3.86 -0.67
N LYS A 13 11.38 4.04 -1.56
CA LYS A 13 11.89 2.98 -2.46
C LYS A 13 12.78 1.95 -1.76
N LYS A 14 13.39 2.31 -0.63
CA LYS A 14 14.29 1.43 0.14
C LYS A 14 13.57 0.69 1.29
N ASP A 15 12.34 1.04 1.61
CA ASP A 15 11.66 0.61 2.85
C ASP A 15 10.84 -0.68 2.78
N LEU A 16 10.55 -1.20 1.58
CA LEU A 16 9.68 -2.37 1.42
C LEU A 16 10.17 -3.58 2.22
N ASP A 17 11.48 -3.83 2.27
CA ASP A 17 12.08 -4.90 3.06
C ASP A 17 12.27 -4.54 4.54
N GLU A 18 12.31 -3.25 4.87
CA GLU A 18 12.45 -2.80 6.27
C GLU A 18 11.18 -3.12 7.07
N PHE A 19 10.00 -2.95 6.48
CA PHE A 19 8.74 -3.36 7.10
C PHE A 19 8.72 -4.86 7.43
N ASP A 20 9.31 -5.70 6.58
CA ASP A 20 9.33 -7.15 6.77
C ASP A 20 10.30 -7.55 7.88
N ARG A 21 11.43 -6.86 8.01
CA ARG A 21 12.35 -7.05 9.15
C ARG A 21 11.69 -6.63 10.46
N LYS A 22 11.08 -5.46 10.52
CA LYS A 22 10.37 -4.96 11.71
C LYS A 22 9.22 -5.89 12.11
N ALA A 23 8.45 -6.37 11.13
CA ALA A 23 7.35 -7.30 11.38
C ALA A 23 7.85 -8.63 11.95
N LYS A 24 8.94 -9.17 11.40
CA LYS A 24 9.56 -10.39 11.94
C LYS A 24 10.00 -10.20 13.39
N THR A 25 10.66 -9.10 13.72
CA THR A 25 11.05 -8.79 15.10
C THR A 25 9.84 -8.68 16.04
N PHE A 26 8.75 -8.02 15.63
CA PHE A 26 7.56 -7.92 16.47
C PHE A 26 6.84 -9.25 16.68
N ILE A 27 6.88 -10.15 15.70
CA ILE A 27 6.36 -11.51 15.84
C ILE A 27 7.20 -12.31 16.83
N GLU A 28 8.53 -12.24 16.72
CA GLU A 28 9.45 -12.89 17.65
C GLU A 28 9.32 -12.34 19.08
N GLU A 29 9.02 -11.05 19.25
CA GLU A 29 8.76 -10.40 20.53
C GLU A 29 7.32 -10.59 21.05
N GLY A 30 6.43 -11.25 20.30
CA GLY A 30 5.01 -11.43 20.65
C GLY A 30 4.17 -10.14 20.60
N LYS A 31 4.68 -9.07 19.96
CA LYS A 31 4.05 -7.75 19.85
C LYS A 31 3.13 -7.63 18.63
N MET A 32 2.17 -8.55 18.49
CA MET A 32 1.29 -8.63 17.31
C MET A 32 0.50 -7.33 17.05
N SER A 33 0.12 -6.60 18.10
CA SER A 33 -0.57 -5.31 17.99
C SER A 33 0.18 -4.28 17.14
N ARG A 34 1.52 -4.36 17.08
CA ARG A 34 2.36 -3.43 16.30
C ARG A 34 2.40 -3.76 14.81
N LEU A 35 1.99 -4.96 14.40
CA LEU A 35 1.92 -5.33 12.99
C LEU A 35 0.91 -4.47 12.23
N LYS A 36 -0.15 -4.03 12.90
CA LYS A 36 -1.14 -3.10 12.35
C LYS A 36 -0.52 -1.74 12.01
N ASP A 37 0.37 -1.25 12.87
CA ASP A 37 1.06 0.04 12.64
C ASP A 37 2.02 -0.07 11.46
N ILE A 38 2.79 -1.17 11.38
CA ILE A 38 3.66 -1.46 10.22
C ILE A 38 2.86 -1.50 8.93
N LEU A 39 1.74 -2.24 8.89
CA LEU A 39 0.94 -2.37 7.67
C LEU A 39 0.28 -1.05 7.28
N ARG A 40 -0.04 -0.19 8.26
CA ARG A 40 -0.54 1.17 8.02
C ARG A 40 0.52 2.04 7.37
N GLU A 41 1.73 2.03 7.89
CA GLU A 41 2.88 2.77 7.35
C GLU A 41 3.24 2.27 5.95
N TYR A 42 3.35 0.94 5.79
CA TYR A 42 3.55 0.28 4.50
C TYR A 42 2.53 0.73 3.44
N THR A 43 1.26 0.80 3.82
CA THR A 43 0.17 1.21 2.92
C THR A 43 0.34 2.65 2.44
N MET A 44 0.82 3.55 3.30
CA MET A 44 1.11 4.93 2.91
C MET A 44 2.27 4.98 1.92
N CYS A 45 3.40 4.35 2.23
CA CYS A 45 4.57 4.29 1.36
C CYS A 45 4.23 3.68 -0.01
N ALA A 46 3.56 2.52 -0.02
CA ALA A 46 3.17 1.83 -1.24
C ALA A 46 2.17 2.65 -2.09
N ALA A 47 1.32 3.45 -1.45
CA ALA A 47 0.45 4.37 -2.18
C ALA A 47 1.27 5.46 -2.86
N TYR A 48 2.16 6.13 -2.13
CA TYR A 48 3.04 7.17 -2.67
C TYR A 48 3.86 6.66 -3.86
N GLU A 49 4.48 5.47 -3.74
CA GLU A 49 5.21 4.84 -4.85
C GLU A 49 4.36 4.64 -6.11
N THR A 50 3.06 4.39 -5.95
CA THR A 50 2.15 4.21 -7.09
C THR A 50 1.60 5.52 -7.66
N GLY A 51 1.96 6.66 -7.08
CA GLY A 51 1.42 7.99 -7.41
C GLY A 51 0.03 8.23 -6.82
N GLN A 52 -0.31 7.55 -5.73
CA GLN A 52 -1.58 7.70 -5.03
C GLN A 52 -1.35 8.23 -3.62
N GLU A 53 -2.20 9.15 -3.18
CA GLU A 53 -2.19 9.59 -1.79
C GLU A 53 -3.36 8.95 -1.03
N ILE A 54 -3.05 8.20 0.03
CA ILE A 54 -4.06 7.66 0.94
C ILE A 54 -4.19 8.61 2.13
N ARG A 55 -5.16 9.52 2.05
CA ARG A 55 -5.48 10.48 3.14
C ARG A 55 -5.79 9.80 4.49
N ASN A 56 -6.37 8.60 4.47
CA ASN A 56 -6.72 7.88 5.69
C ASN A 56 -6.40 6.38 5.54
N PRO A 57 -5.20 5.95 5.95
CA PRO A 57 -4.77 4.56 5.79
C PRO A 57 -5.61 3.61 6.66
N SER A 58 -6.07 4.03 7.84
CA SER A 58 -6.93 3.20 8.69
C SER A 58 -8.28 2.89 8.03
N ARG A 59 -8.88 3.89 7.36
CA ARG A 59 -10.10 3.68 6.56
C ARG A 59 -9.83 2.78 5.35
N PHE A 60 -8.67 2.94 4.70
CA PHE A 60 -8.26 2.09 3.61
C PHE A 60 -8.13 0.63 4.06
N LEU A 61 -7.42 0.37 5.15
CA LEU A 61 -7.24 -0.96 5.72
C LEU A 61 -8.59 -1.64 6.04
N LYS A 62 -9.53 -0.92 6.68
CA LYS A 62 -10.89 -1.43 6.91
C LYS A 62 -11.63 -1.74 5.61
N ALA A 63 -11.57 -0.85 4.62
CA ALA A 63 -12.16 -1.08 3.29
C ALA A 63 -11.43 -2.16 2.46
N SER A 64 -10.24 -2.56 2.91
CA SER A 64 -9.42 -3.57 2.25
C SER A 64 -9.84 -4.98 2.65
N GLU A 65 -10.71 -5.17 3.65
CA GLU A 65 -11.15 -6.50 4.12
C GLU A 65 -9.97 -7.46 4.37
N VAL A 66 -8.79 -6.89 4.64
CA VAL A 66 -7.60 -7.65 4.99
C VAL A 66 -7.65 -7.83 6.50
N ASP A 67 -7.55 -9.07 6.95
CA ASP A 67 -7.69 -9.42 8.35
C ASP A 67 -6.39 -9.13 9.12
N ILE A 68 -6.16 -7.85 9.38
CA ILE A 68 -4.92 -7.35 9.98
C ILE A 68 -4.91 -7.56 11.50
N GLU A 69 -6.08 -7.74 12.10
CA GLU A 69 -6.23 -7.86 13.56
C GLU A 69 -5.95 -9.27 14.07
N ASN A 70 -5.96 -10.27 13.18
CA ASN A 70 -5.75 -11.67 13.51
C ASN A 70 -4.47 -12.25 12.89
N ILE A 71 -3.46 -11.43 12.61
CA ILE A 71 -2.18 -11.89 12.10
C ILE A 71 -1.39 -12.55 13.24
N GLN A 72 -1.15 -13.85 13.12
CA GLN A 72 -0.41 -14.64 14.12
C GLN A 72 1.00 -14.98 13.64
N ASP A 73 1.19 -15.10 12.33
CA ASP A 73 2.44 -15.55 11.73
C ASP A 73 2.99 -14.59 10.67
N PHE A 74 4.30 -14.70 10.43
CA PHE A 74 4.96 -13.88 9.42
C PHE A 74 4.44 -14.13 8.00
N THR A 75 3.99 -15.36 7.73
CA THR A 75 3.35 -15.72 6.46
C THR A 75 2.06 -14.94 6.26
N GLU A 76 1.20 -14.88 7.28
CA GLU A 76 -0.06 -14.13 7.23
C GLU A 76 0.19 -12.64 7.04
N TYR A 77 1.19 -12.10 7.74
CA TYR A 77 1.65 -10.72 7.55
C TYR A 77 2.05 -10.46 6.07
N ARG A 78 2.83 -11.36 5.46
CA ARG A 78 3.23 -11.21 4.05
C ARG A 78 2.05 -11.31 3.08
N VAL A 79 1.09 -12.18 3.36
CA VAL A 79 -0.15 -12.29 2.58
C VAL A 79 -0.93 -10.98 2.67
N ALA A 80 -1.16 -10.48 3.89
CA ALA A 80 -1.84 -9.20 4.13
C ALA A 80 -1.17 -8.05 3.38
N LYS A 81 0.16 -7.95 3.47
CA LYS A 81 0.97 -6.97 2.74
C LYS A 81 0.78 -7.07 1.22
N SER A 82 0.83 -8.28 0.67
CA SER A 82 0.64 -8.52 -0.76
C SER A 82 -0.77 -8.13 -1.24
N MET A 83 -1.79 -8.44 -0.44
CA MET A 83 -3.18 -8.06 -0.71
C MET A 83 -3.35 -6.55 -0.71
N LEU A 84 -2.78 -5.84 0.28
CA LEU A 84 -2.82 -4.37 0.34
C LEU A 84 -2.16 -3.75 -0.88
N ARG A 85 -0.97 -4.23 -1.26
CA ARG A 85 -0.27 -3.76 -2.47
C ARG A 85 -1.12 -3.96 -3.72
N SER A 86 -1.79 -5.11 -3.82
CA SER A 86 -2.70 -5.43 -4.93
C SER A 86 -3.90 -4.49 -4.97
N LYS A 87 -4.52 -4.19 -3.82
CA LYS A 87 -5.64 -3.23 -3.72
C LYS A 87 -5.21 -1.80 -4.07
N ILE A 88 -4.01 -1.38 -3.65
CA ILE A 88 -3.44 -0.08 -4.06
C ILE A 88 -3.28 -0.04 -5.58
N LYS A 89 -2.69 -1.07 -6.20
CA LYS A 89 -2.53 -1.15 -7.67
C LYS A 89 -3.87 -1.20 -8.41
N GLN A 90 -4.86 -1.92 -7.88
CA GLN A 90 -6.21 -1.98 -8.47
C GLN A 90 -6.89 -0.61 -8.45
N ARG A 91 -6.77 0.19 -7.37
CA ARG A 91 -7.29 1.57 -7.34
C ARG A 91 -6.66 2.48 -8.40
N LYS A 92 -5.39 2.27 -8.74
CA LYS A 92 -4.74 2.96 -9.86
C LYS A 92 -5.38 2.55 -11.20
N ARG A 93 -5.57 1.24 -11.42
CA ARG A 93 -6.22 0.72 -12.62
C ARG A 93 -7.67 1.20 -12.75
N GLY A 94 -8.47 1.19 -11.68
CA GLY A 94 -9.85 1.69 -11.72
C GLY A 94 -9.97 3.19 -12.05
N ARG A 95 -8.97 4.00 -11.67
CA ARG A 95 -8.87 5.41 -12.09
C ARG A 95 -8.41 5.56 -13.53
N LEU A 96 -7.52 4.71 -14.03
CA LEU A 96 -7.10 4.68 -15.44
C LEU A 96 -8.21 4.18 -16.37
N PHE A 97 -8.98 3.17 -15.97
CA PHE A 97 -10.13 2.65 -16.74
C PHE A 97 -11.27 3.66 -16.82
N LYS A 98 -11.49 4.50 -15.80
CA LYS A 98 -12.44 5.62 -15.88
C LYS A 98 -12.07 6.69 -16.91
N ILE A 99 -10.81 6.75 -17.35
CA ILE A 99 -10.36 7.70 -18.39
C ILE A 99 -10.35 7.03 -19.77
N PHE A 100 -10.31 5.69 -19.83
CA PHE A 100 -10.29 4.93 -21.10
C PHE A 100 -11.68 4.54 -21.63
N GLU A 101 -12.77 4.83 -20.91
CA GLU A 101 -14.16 4.69 -21.39
C GLU A 101 -14.64 5.87 -22.27
N GLY A 102 -13.71 6.63 -22.86
CA GLY A 102 -14.01 7.64 -23.87
C GLY A 102 -13.08 7.48 -25.07
N ASN A 103 -13.63 7.08 -26.21
CA ASN A 103 -12.98 6.89 -27.52
C ASN A 103 -12.02 5.70 -27.66
N PHE A 104 -12.58 4.49 -27.75
CA PHE A 104 -12.11 3.56 -28.78
C PHE A 104 -13.24 3.39 -29.79
N VAL A 105 -13.33 4.35 -30.71
CA VAL A 105 -14.20 4.24 -31.88
C VAL A 105 -13.75 3.00 -32.64
N SER A 106 -14.65 2.03 -32.71
CA SER A 106 -14.55 0.86 -33.58
C SER A 106 -14.54 1.34 -35.03
N SER A 107 -13.34 1.44 -35.61
CA SER A 107 -13.16 1.61 -37.05
C SER A 107 -12.24 0.50 -37.55
N PHE A 108 -12.73 -0.74 -37.46
CA PHE A 108 -12.20 -1.87 -38.22
C PHE A 108 -13.34 -2.85 -38.47
N LEU A 109 -14.17 -2.55 -39.48
CA LEU A 109 -14.72 -3.46 -40.48
C LEU A 109 -15.95 -2.82 -41.14
N ILE A 110 -15.78 -2.39 -42.39
CA ILE A 110 -16.61 -2.66 -43.59
C ILE A 110 -16.29 -1.57 -44.61
#